data_AF-A0A948TYY9-F1
#
_entry.id   AF-A0A948TYY9-F1
#
_cell.length_a   1.000
_cell.length_b   1.000
_cell.length_c   1.000
_cell.angle_alpha   90.00
_cell.angle_beta   90.00
_cell.angle_gamma   90.00
#
_symmetry.space_group_name_H-M   'P 1'
#
loop_
_entity.id
_entity.type
_entity.pdbx_description
1 polymer ?
#
loop_
_entity_poly.entity_id
_entity_poly.type
_entity_poly.pdbx_seq_one_letter_code
_entity_poly.pdbx_strand_id
1 'polypeptide(L)'
;MKILFIASECAPIAKVGGLADIIGSLPKTLKNLGIDVSIAIPFYGSIKRNNDLVLFKKDLRVDFDGKKQSFDLWLTHLDKVPVFLIKNDHYFSGEIYLEKDASSGGSEKEASRFLFLSVTAIRVAQILKTDILHCHDWHTGIIPYLNKAKRDNFKTILTIHNLQYQGVYGHWLVNKFLSTGFAKDVNCLETGILNADLITTVSPNYAKEILTPEFGSGLQ
;
A
#
# COMPACT_ATOMS: atom_id res chain seq x y z
N MET A 1 14.64 14.55 -3.94
CA MET A 1 13.85 13.67 -3.07
C MET A 1 12.60 13.25 -3.82
N LYS A 2 12.44 11.96 -4.06
CA LYS A 2 11.31 11.33 -4.74
C LYS A 2 10.51 10.51 -3.75
N ILE A 3 9.21 10.77 -3.68
CA ILE A 3 8.29 10.10 -2.76
C ILE A 3 7.28 9.29 -3.56
N LEU A 4 7.18 8.00 -3.27
CA LEU A 4 6.12 7.15 -3.79
C LEU A 4 5.08 6.92 -2.69
N PHE A 5 3.89 7.49 -2.87
CA PHE A 5 2.72 7.19 -2.06
C PHE A 5 2.18 5.82 -2.48
N ILE A 6 1.98 4.93 -1.52
CA ILE A 6 1.48 3.58 -1.76
C ILE A 6 0.21 3.41 -0.94
N ALA A 7 -0.91 3.11 -1.60
CA ALA A 7 -2.20 2.99 -0.96
C ALA A 7 -3.09 1.96 -1.67
N SER A 8 -4.18 1.55 -1.02
CA SER A 8 -5.26 0.80 -1.66
C SER A 8 -6.12 1.70 -2.55
N GLU A 9 -6.30 2.98 -2.21
CA GLU A 9 -7.26 3.86 -2.87
C GLU A 9 -6.65 5.21 -3.29
N CYS A 10 -7.23 5.83 -4.32
CA CYS A 10 -6.89 7.19 -4.78
C CYS A 10 -8.08 7.82 -5.52
N ALA A 11 -8.64 8.91 -5.01
CA ALA A 11 -9.74 9.62 -5.65
C ALA A 11 -9.25 10.47 -6.85
N PRO A 12 -9.98 10.48 -7.99
CA PRO A 12 -11.23 9.78 -8.28
C PRO A 12 -11.05 8.40 -8.95
N ILE A 13 -9.81 7.90 -9.07
CA ILE A 13 -9.47 6.70 -9.84
C ILE A 13 -10.05 5.43 -9.22
N ALA A 14 -9.87 5.27 -7.91
CA ALA A 14 -10.36 4.15 -7.11
C ALA A 14 -10.72 4.67 -5.71
N LYS A 15 -12.02 4.76 -5.40
CA LYS A 15 -12.52 5.37 -4.16
C LYS A 15 -13.60 4.53 -3.50
N VAL A 16 -13.42 4.28 -2.21
CA VAL A 16 -14.43 3.74 -1.28
C VAL A 16 -14.57 4.68 -0.08
N GLY A 17 -13.46 5.08 0.54
CA GLY A 17 -13.45 5.83 1.80
C GLY A 17 -12.62 7.11 1.77
N GLY A 18 -12.41 7.69 2.96
CA GLY A 18 -11.67 8.94 3.14
C GLY A 18 -10.18 8.85 2.82
N LEU A 19 -9.58 7.64 2.89
CA LEU A 19 -8.21 7.39 2.44
C LEU A 19 -8.02 7.87 0.99
N ALA A 20 -8.94 7.51 0.10
CA ALA A 20 -8.90 7.90 -1.30
C ALA A 20 -8.80 9.42 -1.50
N ASP A 21 -9.53 10.18 -0.68
CA ASP A 21 -9.56 11.65 -0.76
C ASP A 21 -8.22 12.27 -0.35
N ILE A 22 -7.56 11.70 0.68
CA ILE A 22 -6.21 12.13 1.08
C ILE A 22 -5.20 11.81 -0.03
N ILE A 23 -5.21 10.59 -0.56
CA ILE A 23 -4.29 10.18 -1.65
C ILE A 23 -4.56 10.98 -2.93
N GLY A 24 -5.81 11.39 -3.18
CA GLY A 24 -6.20 12.21 -4.34
C GLY A 24 -5.88 13.71 -4.22
N SER A 25 -5.53 14.22 -3.03
CA SER A 25 -5.38 15.66 -2.77
C SER A 25 -4.00 16.06 -2.22
N LEU A 26 -3.46 15.32 -1.26
CA LEU A 26 -2.17 15.65 -0.63
C LEU A 26 -1.00 15.58 -1.64
N PRO A 27 -0.86 14.54 -2.48
CA PRO A 27 0.19 14.51 -3.50
C PRO A 27 0.12 15.69 -4.47
N LYS A 28 -1.08 16.17 -4.86
CA LYS A 28 -1.21 17.37 -5.71
C LYS A 28 -0.61 18.60 -5.04
N THR A 29 -0.94 18.78 -3.76
CA THR A 29 -0.43 19.88 -2.95
C THR A 29 1.09 19.83 -2.83
N LEU A 30 1.65 18.66 -2.53
CA LEU A 30 3.11 18.46 -2.46
C LEU A 30 3.78 18.72 -3.82
N LYS A 31 3.18 18.27 -4.93
CA LYS A 31 3.69 18.53 -6.29
C LYS A 31 3.73 20.02 -6.61
N ASN A 32 2.71 20.78 -6.20
CA ASN A 32 2.66 22.23 -6.36
C ASN A 32 3.70 22.98 -5.50
N LEU A 33 4.14 22.37 -4.40
CA LEU A 33 5.26 22.85 -3.59
C LEU A 33 6.64 22.42 -4.13
N GLY A 34 6.70 21.79 -5.31
CA GLY A 34 7.94 21.37 -5.96
C GLY A 34 8.50 20.02 -5.51
N ILE A 35 7.74 19.25 -4.72
CA ILE A 35 8.17 17.91 -4.28
C ILE A 35 7.88 16.90 -5.39
N ASP A 36 8.88 16.07 -5.72
CA ASP A 36 8.67 15.00 -6.71
C ASP A 36 7.92 13.83 -6.07
N VAL A 37 6.59 13.86 -6.20
CA VAL A 37 5.69 12.85 -5.68
C VAL A 37 4.98 12.10 -6.82
N SER A 38 4.81 10.80 -6.61
CA SER A 38 3.98 9.91 -7.42
C SER A 38 3.17 8.97 -6.52
N ILE A 39 2.16 8.32 -7.10
CA ILE A 39 1.25 7.42 -6.41
C ILE A 39 1.34 6.03 -7.05
N ALA A 40 1.31 4.96 -6.25
CA ALA A 40 1.12 3.59 -6.69
C ALA A 40 -0.11 2.99 -6.00
N ILE A 41 -1.06 2.50 -6.80
CA ILE A 41 -2.24 1.76 -6.34
C ILE A 41 -2.47 0.52 -7.23
N PRO A 42 -3.27 -0.46 -6.80
CA PRO A 42 -3.70 -1.53 -7.68
C PRO A 42 -4.50 -1.04 -8.89
N PHE A 43 -4.34 -1.70 -10.03
CA PHE A 43 -5.24 -1.55 -11.17
C PHE A 43 -6.44 -2.48 -10.99
N TYR A 44 -7.43 -2.03 -10.21
CA TYR A 44 -8.65 -2.78 -9.96
C TYR A 44 -9.47 -3.00 -11.24
N GLY A 45 -10.21 -4.11 -11.30
CA GLY A 45 -11.12 -4.42 -12.41
C GLY A 45 -12.24 -3.38 -12.60
N SER A 46 -12.61 -2.65 -11.55
CA SER A 46 -13.58 -1.55 -11.60
C SER A 46 -13.03 -0.26 -12.23
N ILE A 47 -11.70 -0.12 -12.39
CA ILE A 47 -11.09 1.06 -13.03
C ILE A 47 -11.29 0.98 -14.55
N LYS A 48 -12.03 1.95 -15.10
CA LYS A 48 -12.26 2.05 -16.54
C LYS A 48 -10.99 2.48 -17.27
N ARG A 49 -10.67 1.79 -18.35
CA ARG A 49 -9.62 2.22 -19.28
C ARG A 49 -10.09 3.46 -20.05
N ASN A 50 -9.20 4.43 -20.20
CA ASN A 50 -9.40 5.63 -21.00
C ASN A 50 -8.13 5.92 -21.81
N ASN A 51 -8.16 6.98 -22.62
CA ASN A 51 -7.04 7.35 -23.49
C ASN A 51 -5.82 7.90 -22.71
N ASP A 52 -6.00 8.25 -21.43
CA ASP A 52 -4.93 8.78 -20.57
C ASP A 52 -4.09 7.68 -19.91
N LEU A 53 -4.47 6.41 -20.10
CA LEU A 53 -3.77 5.25 -19.56
C LEU A 53 -2.72 4.74 -20.54
N VAL A 54 -1.46 4.82 -20.12
CA VAL A 54 -0.30 4.38 -20.90
C VAL A 54 0.32 3.16 -20.24
N LEU A 55 0.60 2.12 -21.02
CA LEU A 55 1.41 0.99 -20.54
C LEU A 55 2.85 1.47 -20.36
N PHE A 56 3.30 1.59 -19.12
CA PHE A 56 4.63 2.12 -18.78
C PHE A 56 5.69 1.02 -18.83
N LYS A 57 5.41 -0.14 -18.23
CA LYS A 57 6.26 -1.34 -18.31
C LYS A 57 5.41 -2.60 -18.29
N LYS A 58 5.86 -3.64 -19.01
CA LYS A 58 5.19 -4.93 -19.15
C LYS A 58 6.05 -6.05 -18.54
N ASP A 59 5.41 -7.11 -18.06
CA ASP A 59 6.05 -8.35 -17.57
C ASP A 59 7.14 -8.09 -16.52
N LEU A 60 6.85 -7.18 -15.58
CA LEU A 60 7.68 -7.05 -14.38
C LEU A 60 7.43 -8.24 -13.47
N ARG A 61 8.47 -8.73 -12.78
CA ARG A 61 8.37 -9.95 -11.95
C ARG A 61 8.77 -9.72 -10.51
N VAL A 62 8.07 -10.39 -9.59
CA VAL A 62 8.36 -10.48 -8.15
C VAL A 62 8.23 -11.93 -7.68
N ASP A 63 8.97 -12.28 -6.63
CA ASP A 63 8.73 -13.53 -5.90
C ASP A 63 7.49 -13.37 -5.03
N PHE A 64 6.48 -14.20 -5.27
CA PHE A 64 5.23 -14.21 -4.54
C PHE A 64 4.52 -15.55 -4.71
N ASP A 65 3.94 -16.11 -3.65
CA ASP A 65 3.24 -17.41 -3.68
C ASP A 65 4.14 -18.56 -4.19
N GLY A 66 5.40 -18.57 -3.74
CA GLY A 66 6.39 -19.59 -4.14
C GLY A 66 6.82 -19.57 -5.61
N LYS A 67 6.44 -18.55 -6.39
CA LYS A 67 6.75 -18.44 -7.82
C LYS A 67 7.10 -17.00 -8.24
N LYS A 68 7.63 -16.86 -9.46
CA LYS A 68 7.79 -15.55 -10.11
C LYS A 68 6.45 -15.11 -10.69
N GLN A 69 5.76 -14.20 -10.00
CA GLN A 69 4.52 -13.60 -10.46
C GLN A 69 4.82 -12.39 -11.34
N SER A 70 4.10 -12.27 -12.46
CA SER A 70 4.19 -11.12 -13.34
C SER A 70 3.15 -10.05 -13.02
N PHE A 71 3.48 -8.81 -13.32
CA PHE A 71 2.55 -7.69 -13.31
C PHE A 71 2.95 -6.67 -14.37
N ASP A 72 1.97 -5.90 -14.83
CA ASP A 72 2.19 -4.75 -15.71
C ASP A 72 2.06 -3.46 -14.90
N LEU A 73 2.84 -2.45 -15.29
CA LEU A 73 2.76 -1.11 -14.71
C LEU A 73 2.15 -0.18 -15.74
N TRP A 74 0.99 0.36 -15.40
CA TRP A 74 0.31 1.39 -16.19
C TRP A 74 0.52 2.75 -15.54
N LEU A 75 0.50 3.80 -16.34
CA LEU A 75 0.66 5.17 -15.91
C LEU A 75 -0.55 5.98 -16.36
N THR A 76 -1.10 6.74 -15.43
CA THR A 76 -2.03 7.84 -15.69
C THR A 76 -1.58 9.04 -14.86
N HIS A 77 -2.32 10.14 -14.94
CA HIS A 77 -2.01 11.35 -14.20
C HIS A 77 -3.23 11.85 -13.45
N LEU A 78 -2.98 12.32 -12.23
CA LEU A 78 -3.93 13.06 -11.45
C LEU A 78 -3.43 14.51 -11.38
N ASP A 79 -3.96 15.35 -12.27
CA ASP A 79 -3.36 16.66 -12.58
C ASP A 79 -1.87 16.48 -12.99
N LYS A 80 -0.91 17.01 -12.22
CA LYS A 80 0.54 16.87 -12.50
C LYS A 80 1.18 15.67 -11.78
N VAL A 81 0.41 14.89 -11.03
CA VAL A 81 0.94 13.78 -10.21
C VAL A 81 0.87 12.47 -11.02
N PRO A 82 2.00 11.81 -11.28
CA PRO A 82 2.01 10.48 -11.89
C PRO A 82 1.33 9.46 -10.97
N VAL A 83 0.38 8.70 -11.52
CA VAL A 83 -0.27 7.58 -10.84
C VAL A 83 0.04 6.29 -11.56
N PHE A 84 0.80 5.43 -10.90
CA PHE A 84 1.18 4.11 -11.35
C PHE A 84 0.15 3.08 -10.91
N LEU A 85 -0.52 2.43 -11.86
CA LEU A 85 -1.48 1.37 -11.61
C LEU A 85 -0.81 0.01 -11.81
N ILE A 86 -0.77 -0.79 -10.74
CA ILE A 86 -0.16 -2.12 -10.74
C ILE A 86 -1.21 -3.12 -11.20
N LYS A 87 -1.04 -3.68 -12.41
CA LYS A 87 -2.01 -4.58 -13.01
C LYS A 87 -1.59 -6.04 -12.88
N ASN A 88 -2.48 -6.84 -12.31
CA ASN A 88 -2.46 -8.29 -12.41
C ASN A 88 -3.92 -8.79 -12.35
N ASP A 89 -4.34 -9.55 -13.36
CA ASP A 89 -5.75 -9.96 -13.50
C ASP A 89 -6.20 -10.98 -12.45
N HIS A 90 -5.26 -11.67 -11.81
CA HIS A 90 -5.57 -12.62 -10.76
C HIS A 90 -5.83 -11.90 -9.43
N TYR A 91 -4.85 -11.12 -8.96
CA TYR A 91 -4.92 -10.47 -7.65
C TYR A 91 -5.88 -9.26 -7.68
N PHE A 92 -5.80 -8.38 -8.68
CA PHE A 92 -6.54 -7.11 -8.67
C PHE A 92 -7.83 -7.13 -9.51
N SER A 93 -8.41 -8.30 -9.75
CA SER A 93 -9.74 -8.40 -10.36
C SER A 93 -10.85 -7.84 -9.46
N GLY A 94 -11.90 -7.31 -10.08
CA GLY A 94 -13.11 -6.86 -9.38
C GLY A 94 -13.00 -5.50 -8.69
N GLU A 95 -13.74 -5.37 -7.58
CA GLU A 95 -13.83 -4.16 -6.75
C GLU A 95 -12.58 -3.94 -5.91
N ILE A 96 -12.49 -2.78 -5.24
CA ILE A 96 -11.34 -2.37 -4.41
C ILE A 96 -11.13 -3.31 -3.22
N TYR A 97 -12.20 -3.53 -2.45
CA TYR A 97 -12.28 -4.53 -1.36
C TYR A 97 -13.24 -5.64 -1.78
N LEU A 98 -12.88 -6.89 -1.51
CA LEU A 98 -13.77 -8.02 -1.78
C LEU A 98 -14.67 -8.35 -0.59
N GLU A 99 -14.28 -7.91 0.61
CA GLU A 99 -14.87 -8.31 1.88
C GLU A 99 -15.01 -7.13 2.85
N LYS A 100 -15.98 -7.21 3.76
CA LYS A 100 -16.25 -6.14 4.74
C LYS A 100 -15.27 -6.14 5.90
N ASP A 101 -14.73 -7.32 6.24
CA ASP A 101 -13.81 -7.60 7.34
C ASP A 101 -12.38 -7.86 6.85
N ALA A 102 -12.04 -7.33 5.66
CA ALA A 102 -10.72 -7.42 5.02
C ALA A 102 -9.56 -7.15 5.98
N SER A 103 -9.75 -6.20 6.90
CA SER A 103 -8.78 -5.72 7.87
C SER A 103 -8.70 -6.53 9.18
N SER A 104 -9.54 -7.55 9.36
CA SER A 104 -9.66 -8.36 10.58
C SER A 104 -9.73 -9.85 10.27
N GLY A 105 -8.73 -10.38 9.55
CA GLY A 105 -8.69 -11.81 9.23
C GLY A 105 -9.47 -12.22 7.99
N GLY A 106 -9.80 -11.27 7.10
CA GLY A 106 -10.46 -11.54 5.82
C GLY A 106 -9.79 -12.64 4.99
N SER A 107 -10.40 -13.03 3.87
CA SER A 107 -10.02 -14.24 3.16
C SER A 107 -8.59 -14.24 2.64
N GLU A 108 -8.10 -15.45 2.32
CA GLU A 108 -6.86 -15.65 1.57
C GLU A 108 -6.80 -14.79 0.30
N LYS A 109 -7.95 -14.60 -0.38
CA LYS A 109 -8.00 -13.79 -1.59
C LYS A 109 -7.72 -12.33 -1.25
N GLU A 110 -8.37 -11.77 -0.24
CA GLU A 110 -8.17 -10.38 0.17
C GLU A 110 -6.74 -10.14 0.69
N ALA A 111 -6.24 -11.03 1.55
CA ALA A 111 -4.88 -10.98 2.06
C ALA A 111 -3.87 -10.97 0.90
N SER A 112 -4.01 -11.89 -0.06
CA SER A 112 -3.08 -12.02 -1.18
C SER A 112 -2.96 -10.73 -2.01
N ARG A 113 -4.04 -9.94 -2.11
CA ARG A 113 -4.05 -8.68 -2.87
C ARG A 113 -3.08 -7.66 -2.30
N PHE A 114 -3.18 -7.41 -1.00
CA PHE A 114 -2.41 -6.36 -0.35
C PHE A 114 -0.98 -6.80 -0.02
N LEU A 115 -0.76 -8.10 0.19
CA LEU A 115 0.58 -8.68 0.20
C LEU A 115 1.24 -8.57 -1.18
N PHE A 116 0.48 -8.81 -2.27
CA PHE A 116 0.99 -8.65 -3.63
C PHE A 116 1.28 -7.18 -3.98
N LEU A 117 0.39 -6.26 -3.58
CA LEU A 117 0.62 -4.80 -3.66
C LEU A 117 1.93 -4.43 -2.96
N SER A 118 2.18 -4.98 -1.78
CA SER A 118 3.37 -4.67 -0.99
C SER A 118 4.67 -5.03 -1.71
N VAL A 119 4.78 -6.24 -2.26
CA VAL A 119 6.00 -6.66 -2.99
C VAL A 119 6.16 -5.97 -4.34
N THR A 120 5.05 -5.72 -5.04
CA THR A 120 5.08 -5.06 -6.35
C THR A 120 5.36 -3.56 -6.21
N ALA A 121 4.86 -2.89 -5.17
CA ALA A 121 5.15 -1.48 -4.93
C ALA A 121 6.63 -1.22 -4.62
N ILE A 122 7.30 -2.12 -3.86
CA ILE A 122 8.76 -2.07 -3.68
C ILE A 122 9.47 -2.21 -5.04
N ARG A 123 9.02 -3.14 -5.88
CA ARG A 123 9.58 -3.32 -7.23
C ARG A 123 9.40 -2.07 -8.11
N VAL A 124 8.23 -1.41 -8.01
CA VAL A 124 7.95 -0.13 -8.67
C VAL A 124 8.88 0.96 -8.16
N ALA A 125 9.07 1.08 -6.85
CA ALA A 125 9.97 2.07 -6.25
C ALA A 125 11.43 1.93 -6.74
N GLN A 126 11.93 0.70 -6.86
CA GLN A 126 13.25 0.43 -7.44
C GLN A 126 13.37 0.94 -8.89
N ILE A 127 12.32 0.73 -9.70
CA ILE A 127 12.28 1.16 -11.11
C ILE A 127 12.27 2.69 -11.21
N LEU A 128 11.50 3.35 -10.34
CA LEU A 128 11.38 4.81 -10.30
C LEU A 128 12.57 5.49 -9.63
N LYS A 129 13.43 4.72 -8.97
CA LYS A 129 14.54 5.18 -8.13
C LYS A 129 14.03 6.16 -7.06
N THR A 130 12.98 5.72 -6.37
CA THR A 130 12.34 6.47 -5.28
C THR A 130 13.28 6.56 -4.07
N ASP A 131 13.18 7.65 -3.30
CA ASP A 131 13.93 7.81 -2.05
C ASP A 131 13.09 7.38 -0.83
N ILE A 132 11.79 7.71 -0.84
CA ILE A 132 10.85 7.48 0.28
C ILE A 132 9.62 6.69 -0.18
N LEU A 133 9.30 5.63 0.55
CA LEU A 133 8.01 4.92 0.47
C LEU A 133 7.07 5.48 1.53
N HIS A 134 6.01 6.16 1.10
CA HIS A 134 4.97 6.65 1.98
C HIS A 134 3.80 5.67 1.96
N CYS A 135 3.76 4.80 2.95
CA CYS A 135 2.78 3.74 3.12
C CYS A 135 1.54 4.28 3.84
N HIS A 136 0.35 3.92 3.37
CA HIS A 136 -0.91 4.31 3.98
C HIS A 136 -1.72 3.08 4.40
N ASP A 137 -2.06 3.04 5.70
CA ASP A 137 -2.84 2.00 6.37
C ASP A 137 -2.30 0.56 6.25
N TRP A 138 -3.05 -0.36 6.85
CA TRP A 138 -2.73 -1.78 6.97
C TRP A 138 -2.46 -2.47 5.62
N HIS A 139 -3.09 -2.02 4.53
CA HIS A 139 -2.89 -2.54 3.17
C HIS A 139 -1.42 -2.54 2.74
N THR A 140 -0.67 -1.57 3.25
CA THR A 140 0.74 -1.34 2.94
C THR A 140 1.62 -1.42 4.18
N GLY A 141 1.05 -1.76 5.34
CA GLY A 141 1.72 -1.80 6.63
C GLY A 141 2.88 -2.79 6.68
N ILE A 142 2.88 -3.86 5.88
CA ILE A 142 3.99 -4.81 5.84
C ILE A 142 5.21 -4.33 5.02
N ILE A 143 5.06 -3.27 4.22
CA ILE A 143 6.13 -2.77 3.33
C ILE A 143 7.40 -2.37 4.09
N PRO A 144 7.37 -1.63 5.21
CA PRO A 144 8.58 -1.28 5.96
C PRO A 144 9.37 -2.50 6.44
N TYR A 145 8.69 -3.55 6.90
CA TYR A 145 9.34 -4.82 7.26
C TYR A 145 10.02 -5.47 6.05
N LEU A 146 9.32 -5.58 4.92
CA LEU A 146 9.87 -6.18 3.70
C LEU A 146 11.06 -5.40 3.15
N ASN A 147 10.99 -4.07 3.17
CA ASN A 147 12.09 -3.18 2.77
C ASN A 147 13.37 -3.46 3.57
N LYS A 148 13.25 -3.64 4.90
CA LYS A 148 14.38 -4.01 5.77
C LYS A 148 14.85 -5.43 5.51
N ALA A 149 13.93 -6.39 5.43
CA ALA A 149 14.26 -7.80 5.21
C ALA A 149 15.02 -8.04 3.89
N LYS A 150 14.65 -7.31 2.83
CA LYS A 150 15.31 -7.37 1.51
C LYS A 150 16.53 -6.47 1.37
N ARG A 151 16.82 -5.62 2.36
CA ARG A 151 17.91 -4.63 2.35
C ARG A 151 17.81 -3.64 1.18
N ASP A 152 16.58 -3.26 0.82
CA ASP A 152 16.30 -2.29 -0.25
C ASP A 152 16.63 -0.84 0.16
N ASN A 153 16.73 -0.57 1.46
CA ASN A 153 17.21 0.67 2.08
C ASN A 153 16.42 1.96 1.72
N PHE A 154 15.17 1.84 1.26
CA PHE A 154 14.30 3.02 1.16
C PHE A 154 13.99 3.59 2.54
N LYS A 155 13.80 4.91 2.65
CA LYS A 155 13.18 5.50 3.84
C LYS A 155 11.68 5.26 3.80
N THR A 156 11.08 5.00 4.95
CA THR A 156 9.69 4.57 5.06
C THR A 156 8.90 5.45 6.01
N ILE A 157 7.76 5.93 5.53
CA ILE A 157 6.77 6.64 6.34
C ILE A 157 5.50 5.80 6.35
N LEU A 158 4.89 5.60 7.51
CA LEU A 158 3.58 4.98 7.64
C LEU A 158 2.57 5.99 8.16
N THR A 159 1.51 6.26 7.39
CA THR A 159 0.37 7.06 7.86
C THR A 159 -0.80 6.16 8.23
N ILE A 160 -1.28 6.32 9.45
CA ILE A 160 -2.45 5.64 10.00
C ILE A 160 -3.67 6.55 9.79
N HIS A 161 -4.66 6.12 9.03
CA HIS A 161 -5.93 6.84 8.86
C HIS A 161 -7.03 6.32 9.78
N ASN A 162 -7.00 5.02 10.11
CA ASN A 162 -7.91 4.43 11.09
C ASN A 162 -7.26 3.21 11.76
N LEU A 163 -7.05 3.27 13.07
CA LEU A 163 -6.36 2.24 13.85
C LEU A 163 -7.23 1.01 14.12
N GLN A 164 -8.55 1.11 13.91
CA GLN A 164 -9.47 -0.01 14.04
C GLN A 164 -9.26 -1.08 12.96
N TYR A 165 -8.62 -0.72 11.83
CA TYR A 165 -8.38 -1.62 10.71
C TYR A 165 -6.89 -1.95 10.60
N GLN A 166 -6.52 -3.18 10.95
CA GLN A 166 -5.11 -3.53 11.22
C GLN A 166 -4.51 -4.55 10.25
N GLY A 167 -5.34 -5.25 9.48
CA GLY A 167 -4.91 -6.26 8.51
C GLY A 167 -4.25 -7.46 9.21
N VAL A 168 -4.98 -8.09 10.12
CA VAL A 168 -4.48 -9.26 10.87
C VAL A 168 -4.70 -10.52 10.03
N TYR A 169 -3.64 -11.29 9.75
CA TYR A 169 -3.71 -12.52 8.97
C TYR A 169 -2.93 -13.65 9.62
N GLY A 170 -3.39 -14.89 9.38
CA GLY A 170 -2.69 -16.10 9.80
C GLY A 170 -1.25 -16.13 9.29
N HIS A 171 -0.28 -16.41 10.16
CA HIS A 171 1.14 -16.36 9.79
C HIS A 171 1.51 -17.33 8.66
N TRP A 172 0.87 -18.50 8.61
CA TRP A 172 1.03 -19.47 7.53
C TRP A 172 0.69 -18.86 6.16
N LEU A 173 -0.31 -17.99 6.10
CA LEU A 173 -0.78 -17.33 4.89
C LEU A 173 0.23 -16.29 4.42
N VAL A 174 0.70 -15.45 5.34
CA VAL A 174 1.73 -14.44 5.04
C VAL A 174 3.04 -15.09 4.63
N ASN A 175 3.45 -16.17 5.33
CA ASN A 175 4.65 -16.94 5.00
C ASN A 175 4.53 -17.60 3.62
N LYS A 176 3.38 -18.18 3.29
CA LYS A 176 3.11 -18.76 1.96
C LYS A 176 3.33 -17.74 0.85
N PHE A 177 2.74 -16.55 0.98
CA PHE A 177 2.78 -15.54 -0.07
C PHE A 177 4.11 -14.80 -0.17
N LEU A 178 4.72 -14.46 0.96
CA LEU A 178 5.91 -13.60 1.01
C LEU A 178 7.22 -14.35 1.26
N SER A 179 7.16 -15.67 1.44
CA SER A 179 8.31 -16.51 1.82
C SER A 179 9.04 -15.95 3.07
N THR A 180 8.23 -15.53 4.04
CA THR A 180 8.69 -15.02 5.35
C THR A 180 8.71 -16.15 6.38
N GLY A 181 9.17 -15.84 7.61
CA GLY A 181 9.33 -16.80 8.70
C GLY A 181 8.56 -16.42 9.97
N PHE A 182 7.39 -15.81 9.84
CA PHE A 182 6.58 -15.42 11.00
C PHE A 182 6.10 -16.65 11.77
N ALA A 183 6.32 -16.65 13.08
CA ALA A 183 5.91 -17.72 13.99
C ALA A 183 4.53 -17.49 14.63
N LYS A 184 3.99 -16.28 14.51
CA LYS A 184 2.70 -15.85 15.04
C LYS A 184 1.96 -15.03 14.00
N ASP A 185 0.64 -14.98 14.13
CA ASP A 185 -0.22 -14.21 13.24
C ASP A 185 0.27 -12.77 13.09
N VAL A 186 0.10 -12.26 11.88
CA VAL A 186 0.73 -11.04 11.43
C VAL A 186 -0.33 -9.95 11.40
N ASN A 187 -0.17 -8.98 12.28
CA ASN A 187 -0.85 -7.71 12.19
C ASN A 187 -0.04 -6.81 11.25
N CYS A 188 -0.54 -6.58 10.03
CA CYS A 188 0.17 -5.80 9.02
C CYS A 188 0.42 -4.35 9.47
N LEU A 189 -0.53 -3.72 10.16
CA LEU A 189 -0.38 -2.35 10.63
C LEU A 189 0.64 -2.25 11.77
N GLU A 190 0.54 -3.11 12.79
CA GLU A 190 1.53 -3.21 13.88
C GLU A 190 2.93 -3.48 13.34
N THR A 191 3.05 -4.43 12.40
CA THR A 191 4.32 -4.76 11.73
C THR A 191 4.90 -3.51 11.06
N GLY A 192 4.07 -2.68 10.45
CA GLY A 192 4.47 -1.40 9.88
C GLY A 192 4.92 -0.38 10.91
N ILE A 193 4.16 -0.20 11.99
CA ILE A 193 4.48 0.68 13.12
C ILE A 193 5.87 0.33 13.68
N LEU A 194 6.13 -0.94 13.94
CA LEU A 194 7.41 -1.41 14.50
C LEU A 194 8.59 -1.24 13.54
N ASN A 195 8.35 -1.06 12.24
CA ASN A 195 9.40 -1.07 11.22
C ASN A 195 9.57 0.22 10.42
N ALA A 196 8.61 1.15 10.43
CA ALA A 196 8.71 2.41 9.70
C ALA A 196 9.82 3.33 10.28
N ASP A 197 10.43 4.16 9.45
CA ASP A 197 11.35 5.21 9.92
C ASP A 197 10.59 6.37 10.57
N LEU A 198 9.36 6.62 10.13
CA LEU A 198 8.47 7.65 10.67
C LEU A 198 7.01 7.17 10.64
N ILE A 199 6.27 7.48 11.69
CA ILE A 199 4.83 7.23 11.79
C ILE A 199 4.12 8.58 11.81
N THR A 200 3.05 8.72 11.03
CA THR A 200 2.17 9.89 11.06
C THR A 200 0.72 9.48 11.10
N THR A 201 -0.17 10.44 11.34
CA THR A 201 -1.61 10.22 11.30
C THR A 201 -2.33 11.50 10.84
N VAL A 202 -3.65 11.42 10.68
CA VAL A 202 -4.46 12.40 9.95
C VAL A 202 -4.73 13.70 10.73
N SER A 203 -4.51 13.73 12.05
CA SER A 203 -4.60 14.96 12.83
C SER A 203 -3.78 14.94 14.13
N PRO A 204 -3.38 16.10 14.67
CA PRO A 204 -2.69 16.16 15.96
C PRO A 204 -3.52 15.66 17.14
N ASN A 205 -4.84 15.81 17.08
CA ASN A 205 -5.72 15.32 18.14
C ASN A 205 -5.81 13.80 18.09
N TYR A 206 -6.04 13.25 16.91
CA TYR A 206 -6.09 11.80 16.71
C TYR A 206 -4.76 11.13 17.06
N ALA A 207 -3.63 11.78 16.79
CA ALA A 207 -2.30 11.32 17.22
C ALA A 207 -2.17 11.14 18.74
N LYS A 208 -2.90 11.93 19.54
CA LYS A 208 -2.94 11.79 21.00
C LYS A 208 -3.95 10.74 21.42
N GLU A 209 -5.10 10.70 20.77
CA GLU A 209 -6.18 9.73 21.06
C GLU A 209 -5.69 8.29 20.87
N ILE A 210 -5.03 7.98 19.76
CA ILE A 210 -4.56 6.62 19.48
C ILE A 210 -3.49 6.07 20.44
N LEU A 211 -2.99 6.91 21.35
CA LEU A 211 -2.07 6.51 22.42
C LEU A 211 -2.79 6.19 23.73
N THR A 212 -4.12 6.27 23.77
CA THR A 212 -4.92 5.89 24.95
C THR A 212 -5.52 4.50 24.79
N PRO A 213 -5.79 3.76 25.88
CA PRO A 213 -6.40 2.44 25.80
C PRO A 213 -7.75 2.40 25.07
N GLU A 214 -8.52 3.49 25.14
CA GLU A 214 -9.87 3.59 24.57
C GLU A 214 -9.85 3.65 23.03
N PHE A 215 -8.84 4.30 22.45
CA PHE A 215 -8.76 4.53 21.00
C PHE A 215 -7.57 3.82 20.33
N GLY A 216 -6.62 3.34 21.13
CA GLY A 216 -5.40 2.65 20.68
C GLY A 216 -5.63 1.29 20.04
N SER A 217 -6.83 0.72 20.16
CA SER A 217 -7.20 -0.54 19.50
C SER A 217 -6.21 -1.69 19.79
N GLY A 218 -5.59 -1.69 20.97
CA GLY A 218 -4.60 -2.69 21.39
C GLY A 218 -3.16 -2.42 20.91
N LEU A 219 -2.91 -1.29 20.24
CA LEU A 219 -1.62 -0.86 19.68
C LEU A 219 -1.04 0.40 20.35
N GLN A 220 -1.70 0.93 21.41
CA GLN A 220 -1.18 2.06 22.19
C GLN A 220 0.13 1.77 22.93
#